data_AF-A0A2L2XCY5-F1
#
_entry.id   AF-A0A2L2XCY5-F1
#
_cell.length_a   1.000
_cell.length_b   1.000
_cell.length_c   1.000
_cell.angle_alpha   90.00
_cell.angle_beta   90.00
_cell.angle_gamma   90.00
#
_symmetry.space_group_name_H-M   'P 1'
#
loop_
_entity.id
_entity.type
_entity.pdbx_description
1 polymer ?
#
loop_
_entity_poly.entity_id
_entity_poly.type
_entity_poly.pdbx_seq_one_letter_code
_entity_poly.pdbx_strand_id
1 'polypeptide(L)' 'MQISTNQALYTLIGTTFGGNGTTTFNLPDLRSAAIGWGGVRYFICLAGIYPSRG' A
#
# COMPACT_ATOMS: atom_id res chain seq x y z
N MET A 1 5.10 5.23 4.73
CA MET A 1 3.76 5.62 5.22
C MET A 1 3.65 5.36 6.71
N GLN A 2 2.96 6.21 7.48
CA GLN A 2 2.74 5.99 8.92
C GLN A 2 1.53 5.06 9.14
N ILE A 3 1.69 4.08 10.03
CA ILE A 3 0.63 3.10 10.35
C ILE A 3 -0.54 3.78 11.07
N SER A 4 -0.25 4.68 12.03
CA SER A 4 -1.27 5.34 12.86
C SER A 4 -2.32 6.11 12.05
N THR A 5 -1.93 6.68 10.92
CA THR A 5 -2.83 7.45 10.04
C THR A 5 -3.42 6.64 8.90
N ASN A 6 -2.94 5.41 8.66
CA ASN A 6 -3.33 4.57 7.53
C ASN A 6 -3.58 3.12 7.96
N GLN A 7 -4.19 2.92 9.13
CA GLN A 7 -4.35 1.62 9.76
C GLN A 7 -5.14 0.62 8.91
N ALA A 8 -6.15 1.09 8.17
CA ALA A 8 -6.93 0.28 7.23
C ALA A 8 -6.09 -0.19 6.02
N LEU A 9 -5.23 0.68 5.49
CA LEU A 9 -4.32 0.33 4.40
C LEU A 9 -3.22 -0.62 4.88
N TYR A 10 -2.70 -0.39 6.10
CA TYR A 10 -1.74 -1.28 6.73
C TYR A 10 -2.31 -2.67 6.97
N THR A 11 -3.57 -2.81 7.38
CA THR A 11 -4.21 -4.12 7.57
C THR A 11 -4.38 -4.90 6.27
N LEU A 12 -4.49 -4.21 5.12
CA LEU A 12 -4.55 -4.85 3.81
C LEU A 12 -3.19 -5.32 3.30
N ILE A 13 -2.18 -4.46 3.38
CA ILE A 13 -0.90 -4.66 2.67
C ILE A 13 0.23 -5.10 3.62
N GLY A 14 0.15 -4.74 4.90
CA GLY A 14 1.18 -5.01 5.90
C GLY A 14 2.53 -4.37 5.57
N THR A 15 3.61 -5.08 5.93
CA THR A 15 4.99 -4.68 5.67
C THR A 15 5.62 -5.36 4.45
N THR A 16 4.82 -5.97 3.58
CA THR A 16 5.33 -6.76 2.44
C THR A 16 6.26 -5.96 1.52
N PHE A 17 6.08 -4.65 1.44
CA PHE A 17 6.92 -3.75 0.62
C PHE A 17 7.97 -2.98 1.45
N GLY A 18 8.18 -3.38 2.70
CA GLY A 18 9.12 -2.75 3.65
C GLY A 18 8.44 -1.86 4.70
N GLY A 19 9.28 -1.15 5.45
CA GLY A 19 8.91 -0.48 6.70
C GLY A 19 9.21 -1.34 7.92
N ASN A 20 9.00 -0.79 9.12
CA ASN A 20 9.37 -1.44 10.38
C ASN A 20 8.22 -2.20 11.07
N GLY A 21 7.01 -2.18 10.49
CA GLY A 21 5.83 -2.93 10.99
C GLY A 21 5.26 -2.48 12.33
N THR A 22 5.83 -1.43 12.89
CA THR A 22 5.48 -0.89 14.21
C THR A 22 5.00 0.55 14.09
N THR A 23 5.73 1.39 13.34
CA THR A 23 5.34 2.79 13.08
C THR A 23 5.16 3.08 11.59
N THR A 24 5.81 2.32 10.72
CA THR A 24 5.85 2.58 9.28
C THR A 24 5.69 1.32 8.45
N PHE A 25 5.10 1.52 7.28
CA PHE A 25 5.01 0.54 6.19
C PHE A 25 5.24 1.24 4.85
N ASN A 26 5.62 0.48 3.84
CA ASN A 26 5.84 0.98 2.50
C ASN A 26 4.74 0.52 1.53
N LEU A 27 4.60 1.27 0.46
CA LEU A 27 3.68 0.96 -0.63
C LEU A 27 4.43 0.27 -1.77
N PRO A 28 3.74 -0.56 -2.57
CA PRO A 28 4.32 -1.13 -3.77
C PRO A 28 4.75 -0.04 -4.74
N ASP A 29 6.01 -0.10 -5.17
CA ASP A 29 6.50 0.71 -6.28
C ASP A 29 6.25 -0.03 -7.60
N LEU A 30 5.15 0.34 -8.25
CA LEU A 30 4.74 -0.26 -9.52
C LEU A 30 5.21 0.56 -10.72
N ARG A 31 6.08 1.57 -10.55
CA ARG A 31 6.55 2.42 -11.67
C ARG A 31 7.28 1.61 -12.74
N SER A 32 8.15 0.68 -12.32
CA SER A 32 8.86 -0.20 -13.25
C SER A 32 7.92 -1.23 -13.90
N ALA A 33 6.93 -1.72 -13.16
CA ALA A 33 5.92 -2.61 -13.70
C ALA A 33 5.04 -1.89 -14.74
N ALA A 34 4.64 -0.64 -14.49
CA ALA A 34 3.83 0.16 -15.41
C ALA A 34 4.46 0.28 -16.81
N ILE A 35 5.79 0.43 -16.89
CA ILE A 35 6.51 0.47 -18.17
C ILE A 35 6.35 -0.84 -18.94
N GLY A 36 6.52 -1.99 -18.26
CA GLY A 36 6.41 -3.31 -18.89
C GLY A 36 4.99 -3.65 -19.38
N TRP A 37 3.97 -2.96 -18.87
CA TRP A 37 2.56 -3.22 -19.16
C TRP A 37 1.96 -2.18 -20.13
N GLY A 38 2.80 -1.40 -20.81
CA GLY A 38 2.34 -0.41 -21.80
C GLY A 38 1.92 0.93 -21.22
N GLY A 39 2.47 1.32 -20.06
CA GLY A 39 2.27 2.66 -19.49
C GLY A 39 1.02 2.81 -18.63
N VAL A 40 0.56 1.73 -18.00
CA VAL A 40 -0.61 1.75 -17.11
C VAL A 40 -0.38 2.62 -15.86
N ARG A 41 -1.42 3.33 -15.43
CA ARG A 41 -1.41 4.10 -14.17
C ARG A 41 -2.10 3.31 -13.08
N TYR A 42 -1.50 3.27 -11.89
CA TYR A 42 -2.06 2.59 -10.73
C TYR A 42 -2.44 3.60 -9.66
N PHE A 43 -3.56 3.33 -8.99
CA PHE A 43 -4.08 4.14 -7.90
C PHE A 43 -4.31 3.23 -6.71
N ILE A 44 -4.02 3.75 -5.53
CA ILE A 44 -4.39 3.10 -4.28
C ILE A 44 -5.29 4.07 -3.52
N CYS A 45 -6.45 3.59 -3.11
CA CYS A 45 -7.29 4.39 -2.23
C CYS A 45 -6.54 4.55 -0.90
N LEU A 46 -6.51 5.78 -0.36
CA LEU A 46 -5.94 6.09 0.94
C LEU A 46 -7.03 6.32 2.01
N ALA A 47 -8.26 6.59 1.58
CA ALA A 47 -9.44 6.76 2.45
C ALA A 47 -10.65 6.06 1.83
N GLY A 48 -11.50 5.45 2.65
CA GLY A 48 -12.68 4.70 2.21
C GLY A 48 -13.00 3.52 3.14
N ILE A 49 -14.06 2.78 2.79
CA ILE A 49 -14.39 1.51 3.45
C ILE A 49 -13.46 0.44 2.90
N TYR A 50 -12.57 -0.06 3.75
CA TYR A 50 -11.68 -1.17 3.42
C TYR A 50 -12.17 -2.43 4.10
N PRO A 51 -12.10 -3.59 3.42
CA PRO A 51 -12.38 -4.86 4.07
C PRO A 51 -11.28 -5.15 5.10
N SER A 52 -11.66 -5.53 6.32
CA SER A 52 -10.72 -6.11 7.27
C SER A 52 -10.32 -7.51 6.79
N ARG A 53 -9.02 -7.82 6.84
CA ARG A 53 -8.60 -9.22 6.75
C ARG A 53 -9.13 -9.91 8.01
N GLY A 54 -10.11 -10.79 7.83
CA GLY A 54 -10.69 -11.61 8.90
C GLY A 54 -9.64 -12.46 9.59
#